data_AF-A0A941YL81-F1
#
_entry.id   AF-A0A941YL81-F1
#
_cell.length_a   1.000
_cell.length_b   1.000
_cell.length_c   1.000
_cell.angle_alpha   90.00
_cell.angle_beta   90.00
_cell.angle_gamma   90.00
#
_symmetry.space_group_name_H-M   'P 1'
#
loop_
_entity.id
_entity.type
_entity.pdbx_description
1 polymer ?
#
loop_
_entity_poly.entity_id
_entity_poly.type
_entity_poly.pdbx_seq_one_letter_code
_entity_poly.pdbx_strand_id
1 'polypeptide(L)'
;MISCPKCKQTLPDFVTTCQFCGAQIQGVKQIQAVHVDSDGFEHPDTTTGSGLSGEWVRRIYYGLGIFWLLTGLWSILDITVVGPASKGTTFQGGVAYIFLFILVIRLGLAIGYLMRASIAKKVINVFAALGLLGALLSLVGSLMSIMLVGPFGILFVLLSLLDVIVNGGIMWIIGESERPDAFP
;
A
#
# COMPACT_ATOMS: atom_id res chain seq x y z
N MET A 1 -15.01 -37.68 6.65
CA MET A 1 -15.66 -38.10 7.91
C MET A 1 -14.58 -38.51 8.89
N ILE A 2 -14.59 -37.99 10.12
CA ILE A 2 -13.62 -38.31 11.17
C ILE A 2 -14.25 -39.18 12.26
N SER A 3 -13.49 -40.11 12.84
CA SER A 3 -13.94 -40.89 13.98
C SER A 3 -13.43 -40.29 15.29
N CYS A 4 -14.31 -40.11 16.27
CA CYS A 4 -13.90 -39.62 17.58
C CYS A 4 -12.98 -40.65 18.27
N PRO A 5 -11.79 -40.27 18.76
CA PRO A 5 -10.86 -41.20 19.39
C PRO A 5 -11.40 -41.77 20.72
N LYS A 6 -12.33 -41.07 21.37
CA LYS A 6 -12.86 -41.46 22.68
C LYS A 6 -14.10 -42.35 22.59
N CYS A 7 -15.04 -42.03 21.71
CA CYS A 7 -16.32 -42.75 21.61
C CYS A 7 -16.53 -43.49 20.28
N LYS A 8 -15.57 -43.43 19.35
CA LYS A 8 -15.58 -44.10 18.02
C LYS A 8 -16.77 -43.77 17.11
N GLN A 9 -17.59 -42.79 17.46
CA GLN A 9 -18.67 -42.30 16.61
C GLN A 9 -18.10 -41.55 15.40
N THR A 10 -18.79 -41.66 14.27
CA THR A 10 -18.46 -40.93 13.03
C THR A 10 -19.04 -39.53 13.09
N LEU A 11 -18.20 -38.51 12.92
CA LEU A 11 -18.58 -37.11 12.90
C LEU A 11 -18.24 -36.44 11.55
N PRO A 12 -18.93 -35.34 11.22
CA PRO A 12 -18.55 -34.48 10.10
C PRO A 12 -17.16 -33.88 10.32
N ASP A 13 -16.41 -33.66 9.24
CA ASP A 13 -14.99 -33.25 9.29
C ASP A 13 -14.75 -31.85 9.89
N PHE A 14 -15.81 -31.05 10.05
CA PHE A 14 -15.75 -29.67 10.54
C PHE A 14 -16.00 -29.52 12.05
N VAL A 15 -16.28 -30.60 12.78
CA VAL A 15 -16.68 -30.53 14.19
C VAL A 15 -15.47 -30.60 15.12
N THR A 16 -15.26 -29.57 15.94
CA THR A 16 -14.13 -29.46 16.89
C THR A 16 -14.38 -30.18 18.21
N THR A 17 -15.64 -30.38 18.59
CA THR A 17 -16.07 -31.05 19.83
C THR A 17 -17.08 -32.14 19.53
N CYS A 18 -16.80 -33.36 20.01
CA CYS A 18 -17.71 -34.48 19.83
C CYS A 18 -19.03 -34.24 20.58
N GLN A 19 -20.16 -34.18 19.87
CA GLN A 19 -21.49 -33.95 20.45
C GLN A 19 -21.94 -35.08 21.41
N PHE A 20 -21.38 -36.28 21.26
CA PHE A 20 -21.78 -37.43 22.07
C PHE A 20 -20.99 -37.56 23.38
N CYS A 21 -19.71 -37.19 23.40
CA CYS A 21 -18.84 -37.43 24.56
C CYS A 21 -18.08 -36.20 25.07
N GLY A 22 -18.26 -35.04 24.42
CA GLY A 22 -17.62 -33.77 24.80
C GLY A 22 -16.11 -33.71 24.58
N ALA A 23 -15.50 -34.74 23.97
CA ALA A 23 -14.07 -34.74 23.71
C ALA A 23 -13.70 -33.73 22.60
N GLN A 24 -12.67 -32.91 22.84
CA GLN A 24 -12.07 -32.06 21.82
C GLN A 24 -11.28 -32.93 20.84
N ILE A 25 -11.56 -32.77 19.55
CA ILE A 25 -10.91 -33.52 18.49
C ILE A 25 -9.76 -32.66 17.94
N GLN A 26 -8.57 -32.81 18.52
CA GLN A 26 -7.35 -32.20 18.00
C GLN A 26 -6.93 -32.92 16.72
N GLY A 27 -7.06 -32.26 15.57
CA GLY A 27 -6.69 -32.85 14.27
C GLY A 27 -7.50 -32.33 13.08
N VAL A 28 -8.63 -31.65 13.33
CA VAL A 28 -9.28 -30.86 12.29
C VAL A 28 -8.36 -29.68 12.02
N LYS A 29 -7.75 -29.64 10.82
CA LYS A 29 -7.20 -28.40 10.27
C LYS A 29 -8.34 -27.39 10.40
N GLN A 30 -8.23 -26.47 11.36
CA GLN A 30 -9.13 -25.35 11.41
C GLN A 30 -9.05 -24.75 10.01
N ILE A 31 -10.16 -24.82 9.26
CA ILE A 31 -10.39 -23.84 8.22
C ILE A 31 -10.29 -22.56 9.02
N GLN A 32 -9.15 -21.88 8.91
CA GLN A 32 -8.89 -20.65 9.64
C GLN A 32 -10.15 -19.85 9.43
N ALA A 33 -10.82 -19.54 10.54
CA ALA A 33 -11.97 -18.66 10.49
C ALA A 33 -11.49 -17.47 9.67
N VAL A 34 -12.09 -17.30 8.48
CA VAL A 34 -11.94 -16.09 7.69
C VAL A 34 -12.13 -15.00 8.73
N HIS A 35 -11.05 -14.27 9.01
CA HIS A 35 -11.11 -13.19 9.96
C HIS A 35 -12.03 -12.19 9.27
N VAL A 36 -13.32 -12.25 9.59
CA VAL A 36 -14.29 -11.27 9.16
C VAL A 36 -13.89 -10.04 9.95
N ASP A 37 -12.98 -9.27 9.35
CA ASP A 37 -12.71 -7.93 9.79
C ASP A 37 -14.07 -7.25 9.92
N SER A 38 -14.27 -6.54 11.02
CA SER A 38 -15.56 -5.96 11.42
C SER A 38 -16.05 -4.84 10.49
N ASP A 39 -15.44 -4.73 9.31
CA ASP A 39 -15.66 -3.72 8.28
C ASP A 39 -16.61 -4.20 7.16
N GLY A 40 -17.07 -5.46 7.19
CA GLY A 40 -18.11 -5.96 6.27
C GLY A 40 -17.70 -6.03 4.79
N PHE A 41 -16.41 -5.91 4.49
CA PHE A 41 -15.86 -6.15 3.17
C PHE A 41 -15.38 -7.60 3.10
N GLU A 42 -16.08 -8.43 2.32
CA GLU A 42 -15.55 -9.71 1.85
C GLU A 42 -14.30 -9.43 1.02
N HIS A 43 -13.12 -9.63 1.61
CA HIS A 43 -11.90 -9.74 0.82
C HIS A 43 -11.99 -11.06 0.06
N PRO A 44 -11.99 -11.06 -1.29
CA PRO A 44 -12.01 -12.30 -2.04
C PRO A 44 -10.79 -13.12 -1.67
N ASP A 45 -11.02 -14.39 -1.31
CA ASP A 45 -10.03 -15.43 -1.04
C ASP A 45 -9.14 -15.64 -2.28
N THR A 46 -8.25 -14.69 -2.49
CA THR A 46 -7.31 -14.66 -3.61
C THR A 46 -6.09 -15.44 -3.16
N THR A 47 -6.21 -16.76 -3.30
CA THR A 47 -5.07 -17.70 -3.38
C THR A 47 -4.06 -17.33 -4.48
N THR A 48 -4.32 -16.31 -5.30
CA THR A 48 -3.36 -15.62 -6.16
C THR A 48 -2.43 -14.72 -5.35
N GLY A 49 -1.66 -15.35 -4.47
CA GLY A 49 -0.55 -14.67 -3.84
C GLY A 49 0.58 -14.42 -4.82
N SER A 50 1.34 -13.34 -4.62
CA SER A 50 2.52 -13.02 -5.44
C SER A 50 3.60 -14.12 -5.42
N GLY A 51 3.47 -15.09 -4.50
CA GLY A 51 4.45 -16.14 -4.25
C GLY A 51 5.68 -15.64 -3.49
N LEU A 52 5.74 -14.35 -3.12
CA LEU A 52 6.81 -13.82 -2.30
C LEU A 52 6.65 -14.23 -0.83
N SER A 53 7.77 -14.47 -0.16
CA SER A 53 7.74 -14.71 1.29
C SER A 53 7.35 -13.43 2.04
N GLY A 54 6.63 -13.58 3.16
CA GLY A 54 6.18 -12.46 3.98
C GLY A 54 7.33 -11.55 4.45
N GLU A 55 8.54 -12.10 4.64
CA GLU A 55 9.72 -11.29 4.95
C GLU A 55 10.10 -10.30 3.84
N TRP A 56 10.01 -10.70 2.58
CA TRP A 56 10.30 -9.83 1.45
C TRP A 56 9.24 -8.74 1.32
N VAL A 57 7.96 -9.09 1.46
CA VAL A 57 6.86 -8.12 1.48
C VAL A 57 7.11 -7.06 2.56
N ARG A 58 7.52 -7.48 3.75
CA ARG A 58 7.85 -6.55 4.84
C ARG A 58 9.03 -5.63 4.50
N ARG A 59 10.09 -6.15 3.88
CA ARG A 59 11.25 -5.32 3.47
C ARG A 59 10.86 -4.30 2.42
N ILE A 60 10.08 -4.70 1.42
CA ILE A 60 9.60 -3.78 0.37
C ILE A 60 8.67 -2.74 0.99
N TYR A 61 7.76 -3.13 1.88
CA TYR A 61 6.87 -2.22 2.62
C TYR A 61 7.65 -1.09 3.31
N TYR A 62 8.63 -1.43 4.15
CA TYR A 62 9.42 -0.42 4.85
C TYR A 62 10.33 0.38 3.90
N GLY A 63 10.91 -0.27 2.89
CA GLY A 63 11.74 0.41 1.90
C GLY A 63 10.97 1.47 1.12
N LEU A 64 9.77 1.13 0.65
CA LEU A 64 8.88 2.03 -0.08
C LEU A 64 8.39 3.17 0.81
N GLY A 65 8.04 2.88 2.07
CA GLY A 65 7.63 3.89 3.04
C GLY A 65 8.74 4.91 3.35
N ILE A 66 9.98 4.45 3.57
CA ILE A 66 11.14 5.33 3.78
C ILE A 66 11.42 6.16 2.53
N PHE A 67 11.39 5.54 1.35
CA PHE A 67 11.59 6.25 0.08
C PHE A 67 10.56 7.37 -0.10
N TRP A 68 9.29 7.10 0.20
CA TRP A 68 8.22 8.11 0.13
C TRP A 68 8.42 9.25 1.13
N LEU A 69 8.91 8.94 2.34
CA LEU A 69 9.22 9.95 3.35
C LEU A 69 10.39 10.84 2.90
N LEU A 70 11.46 10.25 2.36
CA LEU A 70 12.62 10.98 1.87
C LEU A 70 12.28 11.88 0.67
N THR A 71 11.50 11.37 -0.29
CA THR A 71 11.06 12.16 -1.44
C THR A 71 10.10 13.29 -1.05
N GLY A 72 9.19 13.04 -0.11
CA GLY A 72 8.34 14.09 0.47
C GLY A 72 9.15 15.17 1.18
N LEU A 73 10.12 14.76 2.01
CA LEU A 73 11.01 15.69 2.71
C LEU A 73 11.86 16.52 1.75
N TRP A 74 12.43 15.88 0.72
CA TRP A 74 13.19 16.57 -0.32
C TRP A 74 12.32 17.60 -1.07
N SER A 75 11.07 17.25 -1.37
CA SER A 75 10.14 18.15 -2.06
C SER A 75 9.79 19.39 -1.22
N ILE A 76 9.66 19.22 0.10
CA ILE A 76 9.46 20.34 1.04
C ILE A 76 10.72 21.22 1.09
N LEU A 77 11.91 20.62 1.16
CA LEU A 77 13.18 21.35 1.19
C LEU A 77 13.40 22.14 -0.09
N ASP A 78 13.11 21.56 -1.25
CA ASP A 78 13.25 22.24 -2.54
C ASP A 78 12.35 23.48 -2.62
N ILE A 79 11.08 23.35 -2.24
CA ILE A 79 10.13 24.48 -2.24
C ILE A 79 10.52 25.56 -1.23
N THR A 80 11.00 25.17 -0.05
CA THR A 80 11.27 26.12 1.05
C THR A 80 12.65 26.77 1.00
N VAL A 81 13.68 26.06 0.54
CA VAL A 81 15.09 26.52 0.55
C VAL A 81 15.51 27.05 -0.81
N VAL A 82 15.13 26.37 -1.91
CA VAL A 82 15.55 26.73 -3.28
C VAL A 82 14.52 27.63 -3.96
N GLY A 83 13.23 27.42 -3.66
CA GLY A 83 12.09 28.15 -4.21
C GLY A 83 12.04 29.67 -3.99
N PRO A 84 12.45 30.25 -2.84
CA PRO A 84 12.28 31.69 -2.60
C PRO A 84 13.17 32.58 -3.46
N ALA A 85 14.28 32.05 -4.00
CA ALA A 85 15.32 32.87 -4.61
C ALA A 85 15.10 33.19 -6.11
N SER A 86 14.14 32.55 -6.80
CA SER A 86 14.07 32.60 -8.28
C SER A 86 12.74 33.06 -8.89
N LYS A 87 11.67 33.26 -8.12
CA LYS A 87 10.33 33.50 -8.69
C LYS A 87 9.59 34.69 -8.09
N GLY A 88 9.94 35.88 -8.56
CA GLY A 88 9.35 37.17 -8.18
C GLY A 88 7.93 37.46 -8.70
N THR A 89 7.08 36.44 -8.87
CA THR A 89 5.68 36.64 -9.27
C THR A 89 4.74 36.24 -8.15
N THR A 90 4.02 37.21 -7.58
CA THR A 90 3.05 37.09 -6.48
C THR A 90 1.98 36.00 -6.68
N PHE A 91 1.64 35.66 -7.92
CA PHE A 91 0.68 34.60 -8.24
C PHE A 91 1.21 33.19 -7.91
N GLN A 92 2.53 33.01 -7.92
CA GLN A 92 3.16 31.71 -7.68
C GLN A 92 3.28 31.37 -6.19
N GLY A 93 3.27 32.38 -5.32
CA GLY A 93 3.35 32.19 -3.87
C GLY A 93 2.13 31.45 -3.31
N GLY A 94 0.92 31.88 -3.68
CA GLY A 94 -0.33 31.24 -3.22
C GLY A 94 -0.44 29.77 -3.63
N VAL A 95 -0.06 29.46 -4.88
CA VAL A 95 -0.05 28.09 -5.39
C VAL A 95 1.01 27.25 -4.66
N ALA A 96 2.19 27.80 -4.41
CA ALA A 96 3.25 27.09 -3.67
C ALA A 96 2.83 26.69 -2.25
N TYR A 97 2.07 27.53 -1.53
CA TYR A 97 1.55 27.17 -0.20
C TYR A 97 0.54 26.01 -0.25
N ILE A 98 -0.32 25.96 -1.27
CA ILE A 98 -1.25 24.84 -1.48
C ILE A 98 -0.47 23.55 -1.73
N PHE A 99 0.55 23.59 -2.59
CA PHE A 99 1.42 22.43 -2.84
C PHE A 99 2.18 21.99 -1.60
N LEU A 100 2.70 22.94 -0.81
CA LEU A 100 3.38 22.64 0.45
C LEU A 100 2.42 21.97 1.45
N PHE A 101 1.17 22.45 1.55
CA PHE A 101 0.16 21.83 2.39
C PHE A 101 -0.14 20.38 1.96
N ILE A 102 -0.29 20.13 0.66
CA ILE A 102 -0.48 18.78 0.12
C ILE A 102 0.72 17.88 0.43
N LEU A 103 1.95 18.40 0.35
CA LEU A 103 3.18 17.66 0.68
C LEU A 103 3.27 17.32 2.17
N VAL A 104 2.85 18.22 3.06
CA VAL A 104 2.78 17.95 4.50
C VAL A 104 1.77 16.84 4.80
N ILE A 105 0.60 16.86 4.14
CA ILE A 105 -0.37 15.75 4.25
C ILE A 105 0.25 14.44 3.76
N ARG A 106 0.92 14.45 2.60
CA ARG A 106 1.60 13.27 2.06
C ARG A 106 2.64 12.71 3.03
N LEU A 107 3.41 13.57 3.69
CA LEU A 107 4.40 13.17 4.70
C LEU A 107 3.72 12.57 5.94
N GLY A 108 2.63 13.18 6.42
CA GLY A 108 1.83 12.64 7.52
C GLY A 108 1.26 11.26 7.20
N LEU A 109 0.81 11.04 5.98
CA LEU A 109 0.33 9.74 5.50
C LEU A 109 1.45 8.71 5.42
N ALA A 110 2.66 9.11 4.97
CA ALA A 110 3.82 8.23 4.97
C ALA A 110 4.19 7.78 6.40
N ILE A 111 4.08 8.66 7.39
CA ILE A 111 4.28 8.31 8.80
C ILE A 111 3.16 7.37 9.29
N GLY A 112 1.90 7.68 8.96
CA GLY A 112 0.76 6.82 9.28
C GLY A 112 0.87 5.41 8.69
N TYR A 113 1.46 5.29 7.49
CA TYR A 113 1.80 4.02 6.86
C TYR A 113 2.77 3.19 7.71
N LEU A 114 3.81 3.82 8.26
CA LEU A 114 4.78 3.15 9.11
C LEU A 114 4.16 2.68 10.44
N MET A 115 3.16 3.40 10.94
CA MET A 115 2.44 3.08 12.18
C MET A 115 1.38 1.96 12.03
N ARG A 116 1.17 1.43 10.81
CA ARG A 116 0.19 0.35 10.53
C ARG A 116 -1.25 0.63 10.99
N ALA A 117 -1.67 1.89 11.04
CA ALA A 117 -3.07 2.22 11.36
C ALA A 117 -3.99 1.75 10.21
N SER A 118 -5.05 0.99 10.52
CA SER A 118 -6.02 0.48 9.52
C SER A 118 -6.69 1.60 8.73
N ILE A 119 -7.02 2.71 9.40
CA ILE A 119 -7.58 3.92 8.77
C ILE A 119 -6.58 4.55 7.81
N ALA A 120 -5.29 4.57 8.17
CA ALA A 120 -4.26 5.16 7.32
C ALA A 120 -4.13 4.39 6.00
N LYS A 121 -4.25 3.06 6.00
CA LYS A 121 -4.17 2.25 4.77
C LYS A 121 -5.21 2.67 3.73
N LYS A 122 -6.48 2.84 4.15
CA LYS A 122 -7.58 3.26 3.26
C LYS A 122 -7.32 4.64 2.66
N VAL A 123 -6.88 5.59 3.49
CA VAL A 123 -6.55 6.95 3.03
C VAL A 123 -5.36 6.92 2.07
N ILE A 124 -4.30 6.20 2.42
CA ILE A 124 -3.10 6.09 1.58
C ILE A 124 -3.44 5.47 0.23
N ASN A 125 -4.33 4.49 0.16
CA ASN A 125 -4.73 3.90 -1.12
C ASN A 125 -5.40 4.95 -2.04
N VAL A 126 -6.27 5.81 -1.49
CA VAL A 126 -6.88 6.92 -2.23
C VAL A 126 -5.81 7.92 -2.71
N PHE A 127 -4.87 8.29 -1.84
CA PHE A 127 -3.78 9.20 -2.22
C PHE A 127 -2.80 8.57 -3.22
N ALA A 128 -2.54 7.27 -3.15
CA ALA A 128 -1.74 6.54 -4.11
C ALA A 128 -2.47 6.47 -5.47
N ALA A 129 -3.80 6.34 -5.49
CA ALA A 129 -4.60 6.41 -6.70
C ALA A 129 -4.52 7.79 -7.36
N LEU A 130 -4.66 8.86 -6.57
CA LEU A 130 -4.50 10.24 -7.03
C LEU A 130 -3.07 10.52 -7.49
N GLY A 131 -2.08 10.00 -6.78
CA GLY A 131 -0.66 10.08 -7.12
C GLY A 131 -0.37 9.37 -8.45
N LEU A 132 -0.93 8.18 -8.67
CA LEU A 132 -0.83 7.44 -9.92
C LEU A 132 -1.45 8.22 -11.07
N LEU A 133 -2.62 8.83 -10.87
CA LEU A 133 -3.28 9.68 -11.86
C LEU A 133 -2.42 10.91 -12.19
N GLY A 134 -1.83 11.54 -11.17
CA GLY A 134 -0.89 12.64 -11.33
C GLY A 134 0.38 12.22 -12.07
N ALA A 135 0.91 11.03 -11.79
CA ALA A 135 2.09 10.47 -12.46
C ALA A 135 1.78 10.15 -13.94
N LEU A 136 0.59 9.65 -14.25
CA LEU A 136 0.13 9.46 -15.63
C LEU A 136 -0.02 10.79 -16.37
N LEU A 137 -0.58 11.82 -15.73
CA LEU A 137 -0.64 13.17 -16.31
C LEU A 137 0.78 13.73 -16.55
N SER A 138 1.68 13.52 -15.59
CA SER A 138 3.09 13.90 -15.68
C SER A 138 3.78 13.18 -16.83
N LEU A 139 3.48 11.90 -17.06
CA LEU A 139 3.99 11.13 -18.20
C LEU A 139 3.54 11.74 -19.54
N VAL A 140 2.28 12.16 -19.66
CA VAL A 140 1.80 12.88 -20.85
C VAL A 140 2.54 14.22 -21.01
N GLY A 141 2.73 14.95 -19.91
CA GLY A 141 3.50 16.19 -19.90
C GLY A 141 4.96 16.01 -20.29
N SER A 142 5.60 14.91 -19.87
CA SER A 142 6.99 14.62 -20.22
C SER A 142 7.15 14.14 -21.66
N LEU A 143 6.14 13.49 -22.26
CA LEU A 143 6.12 13.23 -23.70
C LEU A 143 6.10 14.55 -24.51
N MET A 144 5.36 15.55 -24.04
CA MET A 144 5.37 16.89 -24.65
C MET A 144 6.70 17.62 -24.45
N SER A 145 7.41 17.37 -23.34
CA SER A 145 8.71 18.00 -23.08
C SER A 145 9.80 17.54 -24.05
N ILE A 146 9.70 16.34 -24.63
CA ILE A 146 10.62 15.87 -25.69
C ILE A 146 10.59 16.81 -26.90
N MET A 147 9.41 17.34 -27.25
CA MET A 147 9.29 18.29 -28.37
C MET A 147 9.93 19.64 -28.06
N LEU A 148 9.95 20.05 -26.79
CA LEU A 148 10.41 21.39 -26.39
C LEU A 148 11.90 21.43 -26.01
N VAL A 149 12.37 20.41 -25.29
CA VAL A 149 13.71 20.33 -24.68
C VAL A 149 14.60 19.33 -25.44
N GLY A 150 14.06 18.63 -26.43
CA GLY A 150 14.77 17.66 -27.25
C GLY A 150 15.14 16.38 -26.47
N PRO A 151 16.34 15.80 -26.68
CA PRO A 151 16.70 14.50 -26.11
C PRO A 151 16.77 14.49 -24.58
N PHE A 152 16.95 15.64 -23.92
CA PHE A 152 16.84 15.74 -22.46
C PHE A 152 15.42 15.45 -21.94
N GLY A 153 14.39 15.58 -22.79
CA GLY A 153 13.02 15.18 -22.47
C GLY A 153 12.89 13.69 -22.11
N ILE A 154 13.76 12.83 -22.64
CA ILE A 154 13.76 11.38 -22.34
C ILE A 154 14.01 11.13 -20.85
N LEU A 155 14.87 11.95 -20.22
CA LEU A 155 15.13 11.84 -18.78
C LEU A 155 13.86 12.11 -17.96
N PHE A 156 13.07 13.11 -18.36
CA PHE A 156 11.79 13.40 -17.71
C PHE A 156 10.80 12.25 -17.86
N VAL A 157 10.74 11.62 -19.03
CA VAL A 157 9.87 10.44 -19.25
C VAL A 157 10.28 9.29 -18.34
N LEU A 158 11.58 8.99 -18.22
CA LEU A 158 12.07 7.94 -17.34
C LEU A 158 11.74 8.21 -15.86
N LEU A 159 11.88 9.46 -15.43
CA LEU A 159 11.51 9.87 -14.07
C LEU A 159 10.00 9.77 -13.82
N SER A 160 9.17 10.21 -14.78
CA SER A 160 7.70 10.05 -14.69
C SER A 160 7.30 8.58 -14.62
N LEU A 161 7.97 7.71 -15.39
CA LEU A 161 7.68 6.28 -15.43
C LEU A 161 8.06 5.59 -14.12
N LEU A 162 9.17 5.99 -13.51
CA LEU A 162 9.55 5.53 -12.17
C LEU A 162 8.50 5.94 -11.13
N ASP A 163 7.95 7.15 -11.22
CA ASP A 163 6.90 7.62 -10.31
C ASP A 163 5.60 6.80 -10.48
N VAL A 164 5.22 6.43 -11.71
CA VAL A 164 4.12 5.50 -11.96
C VAL A 164 4.36 4.14 -11.30
N ILE A 165 5.57 3.58 -11.45
CA ILE A 165 5.95 2.30 -10.84
C ILE A 165 5.89 2.38 -9.32
N VAL A 166 6.38 3.47 -8.72
CA VAL A 166 6.35 3.66 -7.26
C VAL A 166 4.92 3.76 -6.74
N ASN A 167 4.07 4.61 -7.34
CA ASN A 167 2.68 4.77 -6.89
C ASN A 167 1.87 3.48 -7.10
N GLY A 168 2.07 2.78 -8.22
CA GLY A 168 1.45 1.47 -8.47
C GLY A 168 1.97 0.40 -7.50
N GLY A 169 3.27 0.40 -7.22
CA GLY A 169 3.91 -0.49 -6.26
C GLY A 169 3.38 -0.30 -4.83
N ILE A 170 3.07 0.94 -4.43
CA ILE A 170 2.43 1.24 -3.14
C ILE A 170 1.04 0.60 -3.06
N MET A 171 0.22 0.75 -4.12
CA MET A 171 -1.11 0.13 -4.15
C MET A 171 -1.01 -1.40 -4.07
N TRP A 172 -0.09 -1.98 -4.85
CA TRP A 172 0.15 -3.40 -4.85
C TRP A 172 0.58 -3.92 -3.47
N ILE A 173 1.55 -3.27 -2.82
CA ILE A 173 2.02 -3.71 -1.51
C ILE A 173 0.98 -3.51 -0.40
N ILE A 174 0.08 -2.53 -0.51
CA ILE A 174 -1.03 -2.38 0.44
C ILE A 174 -1.93 -3.61 0.35
N GLY A 175 -2.33 -4.02 -0.86
CA GLY A 175 -3.11 -5.24 -1.06
C GLY A 175 -2.39 -6.50 -0.59
N GLU A 176 -1.08 -6.58 -0.77
CA GLU A 176 -0.27 -7.70 -0.27
C GLU A 176 -0.17 -7.70 1.27
N SER A 177 -0.12 -6.51 1.90
CA SER A 177 0.01 -6.34 3.35
C SER A 177 -1.25 -6.65 4.15
N GLU A 178 -2.39 -6.79 3.48
CA GLU A 178 -3.67 -7.16 4.07
C GLU A 178 -3.84 -8.68 4.19
N ARG A 179 -2.91 -9.47 3.62
CA ARG A 179 -2.97 -10.91 3.75
C ARG A 179 -2.58 -11.39 5.16
N PRO A 180 -3.31 -12.37 5.70
CA PRO A 180 -3.09 -12.86 7.07
C PRO A 180 -1.74 -13.56 7.26
N ASP A 181 -1.11 -14.05 6.19
CA ASP A 181 0.21 -14.70 6.20
C ASP A 181 1.39 -13.73 6.03
N ALA A 182 1.13 -12.47 5.64
CA ALA A 182 2.18 -11.49 5.39
C ALA A 182 2.85 -10.97 6.67
N PHE A 183 2.14 -11.01 7.81
CA PHE A 183 2.63 -10.53 9.10
C PHE A 183 2.25 -11.48 10.24
N PRO A 184 2.97 -12.60 10.42
CA PRO A 184 2.85 -13.45 11.61
C PRO A 184 3.35 -12.75 12.89
#